data_AF-B4HV36-F1
#
_entry.id   AF-B4HV36-F1
#
_cell.length_a   1.000
_cell.length_b   1.000
_cell.length_c   1.000
_cell.angle_alpha   90.00
_cell.angle_beta   90.00
_cell.angle_gamma   90.00
#
_symmetry.space_group_name_H-M   'P 1'
#
loop_
_entity.id
_entity.type
_entity.pdbx_description
1 polymer ?
#
loop_
_entity_poly.entity_id
_entity_poly.type
_entity_poly.pdbx_seq_one_letter_code
_entity_poly.pdbx_strand_id
1 'polypeptide(L)'
;MREYEAAVAIFETIHKAEPCRLDYMEIYSSSLWHLQREVELSALAQDLINQDKTSPVTWCVSGNCFSLQKEHETAIKFFKRAVQVDPDFVYSYTLLGHELVLTEEFDKAMDYFRAAVVRDPRHYNAWYGIGTIYSKQEKYELAEIHYVKALKINPQNSVILVHIGAMQFYMKKKDLSLQTLNTAATLDPKNPLTRFHRGSIYFSLGKYQEALRELEELKEVVPKESVVFYLIGKIHKTLGNMDLALMHFSWATDLDPKGANNQIKDAFDSMAHPSCCPANTTALDVDLEPTSERSDDSTQAQQDGSYDSDY
;
A
#
# COMPACT_ATOMS: atom_id res chain seq x y z
N MET A 1 14.46 4.51 -7.63
CA MET A 1 14.92 3.27 -6.96
C MET A 1 14.31 3.23 -5.57
N ARG A 2 13.69 2.11 -5.17
CA ARG A 2 13.03 1.92 -3.85
C ARG A 2 14.02 1.36 -2.81
N GLU A 3 15.17 2.00 -2.68
CA GLU A 3 16.24 1.54 -1.78
C GLU A 3 16.14 2.33 -0.46
N TYR A 4 15.11 2.04 0.33
CA TYR A 4 14.83 2.79 1.56
C TYR A 4 15.92 2.60 2.61
N GLU A 5 16.53 1.42 2.70
CA GLU A 5 17.64 1.16 3.64
C GLU A 5 18.86 2.03 3.33
N ALA A 6 19.20 2.16 2.03
CA ALA A 6 20.31 3.01 1.60
C ALA A 6 19.99 4.49 1.87
N ALA A 7 18.75 4.93 1.59
CA ALA A 7 18.30 6.28 1.89
C ALA A 7 18.40 6.59 3.38
N VAL A 8 17.92 5.69 4.24
CA VAL A 8 17.99 5.84 5.70
C VAL A 8 19.44 5.92 6.19
N ALA A 9 20.34 5.06 5.71
CA ALA A 9 21.75 5.13 6.09
C ALA A 9 22.42 6.48 5.74
N ILE A 10 22.06 7.06 4.59
CA ILE A 10 22.52 8.39 4.18
C ILE A 10 21.94 9.47 5.10
N PHE A 11 20.63 9.46 5.33
CA PHE A 11 19.97 10.44 6.20
C PHE A 11 20.44 10.37 7.65
N GLU A 12 20.67 9.17 8.19
CA GLU A 12 21.29 8.99 9.51
C GLU A 12 22.68 9.64 9.58
N THR A 13 23.49 9.48 8.53
CA THR A 13 24.83 10.09 8.46
C THR A 13 24.74 11.61 8.42
N ILE A 14 23.81 12.15 7.62
CA ILE A 14 23.55 13.60 7.53
C ILE A 14 23.05 14.13 8.87
N HIS A 15 22.10 13.46 9.50
CA HIS A 15 21.52 13.90 10.77
C HIS A 15 22.53 13.85 11.93
N LYS A 16 23.44 12.86 11.94
CA LYS A 16 24.55 12.80 12.89
C LYS A 16 25.56 13.95 12.70
N ALA A 17 25.81 14.35 11.45
CA ALA A 17 26.74 15.43 11.13
C ALA A 17 26.13 16.83 11.35
N GLU A 18 24.85 17.00 11.01
CA GLU A 18 24.11 18.26 11.08
C GLU A 18 22.77 18.06 11.83
N PRO A 19 22.77 17.95 13.17
CA PRO A 19 21.55 17.64 13.93
C PRO A 19 20.43 18.67 13.80
N CYS A 20 20.80 19.93 13.56
CA CYS A 20 19.86 21.05 13.44
C CYS A 20 19.27 21.22 12.02
N ARG A 21 19.66 20.37 11.07
CA ARG A 21 19.19 20.46 9.70
C ARG A 21 17.78 19.89 9.58
N LEU A 22 16.85 20.70 9.08
CA LEU A 22 15.46 20.28 8.84
C LEU A 22 15.19 19.87 7.39
N ASP A 23 16.06 20.26 6.45
CA ASP A 23 15.85 20.00 5.03
C ASP A 23 15.79 18.49 4.74
N TYR A 24 14.73 18.08 4.04
CA TYR A 24 14.49 16.70 3.59
C TYR A 24 14.22 15.69 4.71
N MET A 25 14.02 16.14 5.95
CA MET A 25 13.68 15.24 7.06
C MET A 25 12.28 14.64 6.89
N GLU A 26 11.40 15.26 6.11
CA GLU A 26 10.13 14.66 5.69
C GLU A 26 10.35 13.42 4.83
N ILE A 27 11.32 13.43 3.92
CA ILE A 27 11.66 12.26 3.08
C ILE A 27 12.32 11.17 3.93
N TYR A 28 13.18 11.57 4.87
CA TYR A 28 13.77 10.64 5.82
C TYR A 28 12.68 9.96 6.66
N SER A 29 11.74 10.73 7.21
CA SER A 29 10.64 10.20 8.01
C SER A 29 9.73 9.25 7.21
N SER A 30 9.43 9.56 5.95
CA SER A 30 8.67 8.66 5.07
C SER A 30 9.45 7.38 4.73
N SER A 31 10.79 7.45 4.66
CA SER A 31 11.63 6.27 4.46
C SER A 31 11.64 5.36 5.70
N LEU A 32 11.70 5.94 6.91
CA LEU A 32 11.55 5.21 8.16
C LEU A 32 10.15 4.58 8.29
N TRP A 33 9.10 5.31 7.88
CA TRP A 33 7.73 4.81 7.81
C TRP A 33 7.62 3.62 6.85
N HIS A 34 8.21 3.69 5.65
CA HIS A 34 8.24 2.56 4.71
C HIS A 34 8.98 1.34 5.24
N LEU A 35 10.04 1.53 6.04
CA LEU A 35 10.78 0.44 6.69
C LEU A 35 10.15 -0.02 8.02
N GLN A 36 9.04 0.58 8.45
CA GLN A 36 8.34 0.27 9.70
C GLN A 36 9.26 0.43 10.94
N ARG A 37 10.16 1.42 10.94
CA ARG A 37 11.10 1.68 12.04
C ARG A 37 10.51 2.65 13.07
N GLU A 38 9.61 2.15 13.91
CA GLU A 38 8.87 2.94 14.89
C GLU A 38 9.78 3.70 15.88
N VAL A 39 10.81 3.03 16.42
CA VAL A 39 11.68 3.62 17.45
C VAL A 39 12.51 4.77 16.89
N GLU A 40 13.11 4.59 15.72
CA GLU A 40 13.92 5.62 15.04
C GLU A 40 13.06 6.82 14.62
N LEU A 41 11.85 6.55 14.11
CA LEU A 41 10.91 7.59 13.69
C LEU A 41 10.40 8.42 14.87
N SER A 42 10.11 7.77 16.01
CA SER A 42 9.71 8.44 17.25
C SER A 42 10.83 9.31 17.82
N ALA A 43 12.06 8.80 17.86
CA ALA A 43 13.23 9.57 18.29
C ALA A 43 13.44 10.81 17.40
N LEU A 44 13.39 10.64 16.07
CA LEU A 44 13.48 11.76 15.13
C LEU A 44 12.37 12.79 15.36
N ALA A 45 11.12 12.35 15.55
CA ALA A 45 10.00 13.25 15.79
C ALA A 45 10.21 14.09 17.08
N GLN A 46 10.66 13.47 18.17
CA GLN A 46 10.95 14.16 19.43
C GLN A 46 12.09 15.17 19.28
N ASP A 47 13.17 14.77 18.61
CA ASP A 47 14.33 15.64 18.37
C ASP A 47 13.93 16.89 17.59
N LEU A 48 13.17 16.73 16.49
CA LEU A 48 12.74 17.87 15.68
C LEU A 48 11.72 18.78 16.39
N ILE A 49 10.81 18.21 17.19
CA ILE A 49 9.87 19.01 18.02
C ILE A 49 10.63 19.89 19.02
N ASN A 50 11.72 19.37 19.59
CA ASN A 50 12.53 20.09 20.56
C ASN A 50 13.39 21.18 19.91
N GLN A 51 13.80 20.98 18.66
CA GLN A 51 14.60 21.95 17.91
C GLN A 51 13.75 23.09 17.32
N ASP A 52 12.71 22.77 16.57
CA ASP A 52 11.90 23.77 15.87
C ASP A 52 10.45 23.33 15.66
N LYS A 53 9.52 24.02 16.35
CA LYS A 53 8.07 23.82 16.21
C LYS A 53 7.43 24.70 15.13
N THR A 54 8.21 25.59 14.54
CA THR A 54 7.77 26.55 13.52
C THR A 54 8.05 26.06 12.10
N SER A 55 8.73 24.93 11.94
CA SER A 55 8.91 24.27 10.65
C SER A 55 7.74 23.32 10.34
N PRO A 56 7.21 23.32 9.10
CA PRO A 56 6.21 22.34 8.67
C PRO A 56 6.77 20.91 8.65
N VAL A 57 8.08 20.76 8.42
CA VAL A 57 8.76 19.46 8.34
C VAL A 57 8.64 18.72 9.66
N THR A 58 8.88 19.40 10.78
CA THR A 58 8.74 18.84 12.14
C THR A 58 7.37 18.20 12.35
N TRP A 59 6.31 18.91 11.96
CA TRP A 59 4.94 18.41 12.08
C TRP A 59 4.65 17.25 11.13
N CYS A 60 5.23 17.23 9.92
CA CYS A 60 5.16 16.09 9.02
C CYS A 60 5.85 14.85 9.60
N VAL A 61 7.04 14.99 10.20
CA VAL A 61 7.74 13.87 10.84
C VAL A 61 6.92 13.31 12.01
N SER A 62 6.36 14.18 12.85
CA SER A 62 5.47 13.75 13.94
C SER A 62 4.22 13.04 13.39
N GLY A 63 3.59 13.60 12.35
CA GLY A 63 2.44 12.98 11.71
C GLY A 63 2.76 11.58 11.16
N ASN A 64 3.92 11.39 10.53
CA ASN A 64 4.37 10.09 10.06
C ASN A 64 4.59 9.10 11.23
N CYS A 65 5.13 9.56 12.37
CA CYS A 65 5.28 8.73 13.57
C CYS A 65 3.93 8.19 14.06
N PHE A 66 2.93 9.05 14.20
CA PHE A 66 1.59 8.64 14.65
C PHE A 66 0.83 7.82 13.61
N SER A 67 1.02 8.13 12.32
CA SER A 67 0.47 7.33 11.21
C SER A 67 1.01 5.89 11.25
N LEU A 68 2.31 5.72 11.54
CA LEU A 68 2.91 4.39 11.69
C LEU A 68 2.31 3.60 12.87
N GLN A 69 2.01 4.29 13.98
CA GLN A 69 1.34 3.72 15.16
C GLN A 69 -0.16 3.47 14.95
N LYS A 70 -0.68 3.73 13.73
CA LYS A 70 -2.10 3.65 13.37
C LYS A 70 -3.01 4.61 14.14
N GLU A 71 -2.45 5.64 14.74
CA GLU A 71 -3.21 6.72 15.36
C GLU A 71 -3.59 7.78 14.30
N HIS A 72 -4.46 7.39 13.36
CA HIS A 72 -4.75 8.21 12.19
C HIS A 72 -5.32 9.60 12.53
N GLU A 73 -6.14 9.70 13.57
CA GLU A 73 -6.70 10.98 14.02
C GLU A 73 -5.65 11.97 14.54
N THR A 74 -4.62 11.47 15.24
CA THR A 74 -3.53 12.31 15.77
C THR A 74 -2.60 12.71 14.62
N ALA A 75 -2.27 11.77 13.71
CA ALA A 75 -1.53 12.05 12.49
C ALA A 75 -2.17 13.16 11.65
N ILE A 76 -3.50 13.10 11.42
CA ILE A 76 -4.26 14.15 10.72
C ILE A 76 -4.10 15.52 11.39
N LYS A 77 -4.11 15.59 12.72
CA LYS A 77 -3.94 16.87 13.46
C LYS A 77 -2.55 17.44 13.21
N PHE A 78 -1.50 16.62 13.23
CA PHE A 78 -0.13 17.07 12.97
C PHE A 78 0.06 17.50 11.51
N PHE A 79 -0.46 16.76 10.53
CA PHE A 79 -0.36 17.19 9.13
C PHE A 79 -1.16 18.47 8.86
N LYS A 80 -2.34 18.65 9.46
CA LYS A 80 -3.07 19.92 9.41
C LYS A 80 -2.27 21.06 10.02
N ARG A 81 -1.52 20.80 11.11
CA ARG A 81 -0.64 21.79 11.70
C ARG A 81 0.52 22.15 10.77
N ALA A 82 1.11 21.18 10.06
CA ALA A 82 2.14 21.44 9.05
C ALA A 82 1.62 22.38 7.95
N VAL A 83 0.42 22.12 7.43
CA VAL A 83 -0.25 22.97 6.43
C VAL A 83 -0.53 24.40 6.95
N GLN A 84 -0.86 24.55 8.23
CA GLN A 84 -1.07 25.88 8.84
C GLN A 84 0.21 26.66 9.03
N VAL A 85 1.31 25.96 9.32
CA VAL A 85 2.63 26.56 9.55
C VAL A 85 3.21 27.08 8.25
N ASP A 86 3.17 26.27 7.20
CA ASP A 86 3.59 26.68 5.86
C ASP A 86 2.57 26.21 4.80
N PRO A 87 1.70 27.11 4.34
CA PRO A 87 0.74 26.80 3.28
C PRO A 87 1.37 26.50 1.91
N ASP A 88 2.64 26.82 1.68
CA ASP A 88 3.32 26.54 0.41
C ASP A 88 4.04 25.18 0.42
N PHE A 89 4.14 24.53 1.59
CA PHE A 89 4.79 23.23 1.74
C PHE A 89 3.92 22.08 1.23
N VAL A 90 4.04 21.75 -0.06
CA VAL A 90 3.19 20.79 -0.78
C VAL A 90 3.18 19.39 -0.17
N TYR A 91 4.30 18.93 0.39
CA TYR A 91 4.40 17.56 0.93
C TYR A 91 3.41 17.31 2.08
N SER A 92 3.14 18.32 2.92
CA SER A 92 2.15 18.24 3.99
C SER A 92 0.73 17.99 3.48
N TYR A 93 0.35 18.57 2.34
CA TYR A 93 -0.95 18.34 1.71
C TYR A 93 -1.06 16.90 1.23
N THR A 94 0.01 16.34 0.67
CA THR A 94 0.00 14.94 0.22
C THR A 94 -0.06 13.96 1.37
N LEU A 95 0.71 14.15 2.44
CA LEU A 95 0.66 13.27 3.61
C LEU A 95 -0.72 13.32 4.27
N LEU A 96 -1.28 14.52 4.44
CA LEU A 96 -2.65 14.68 4.93
C LEU A 96 -3.68 13.99 4.04
N GLY A 97 -3.54 14.12 2.71
CA GLY A 97 -4.39 13.45 1.75
C GLY A 97 -4.32 11.93 1.87
N HIS A 98 -3.12 11.35 2.02
CA HIS A 98 -2.96 9.91 2.22
C HIS A 98 -3.59 9.44 3.53
N GLU A 99 -3.41 10.18 4.61
CA GLU A 99 -4.01 9.83 5.90
C GLU A 99 -5.54 9.85 5.86
N LEU A 100 -6.13 10.83 5.16
CA LEU A 100 -7.58 10.90 4.94
C LEU A 100 -8.11 9.78 4.02
N VAL A 101 -7.28 9.26 3.11
CA VAL A 101 -7.64 8.06 2.33
C VAL A 101 -7.66 6.82 3.23
N LEU A 102 -6.76 6.71 4.22
CA LEU A 102 -6.76 5.62 5.19
C LEU A 102 -7.99 5.65 6.10
N THR A 103 -8.49 6.84 6.46
CA THR A 103 -9.74 7.01 7.22
C THR A 103 -11.00 7.04 6.36
N GLU A 104 -10.90 6.71 5.07
CA GLU A 104 -12.01 6.68 4.09
C GLU A 104 -12.73 8.03 3.88
N GLU A 105 -12.11 9.15 4.27
CA GLU A 105 -12.62 10.51 4.07
C GLU A 105 -12.26 11.05 2.67
N PHE A 106 -12.70 10.35 1.62
CA PHE A 106 -12.26 10.56 0.23
C PHE A 106 -12.50 11.99 -0.31
N ASP A 107 -13.62 12.62 0.04
CA ASP A 107 -13.94 13.97 -0.44
C ASP A 107 -12.95 15.01 0.10
N LYS A 108 -12.63 14.94 1.39
CA LYS A 108 -11.62 15.81 2.01
C LYS A 108 -10.24 15.52 1.45
N ALA A 109 -9.88 14.25 1.30
CA ALA A 109 -8.60 13.85 0.71
C ALA A 109 -8.42 14.44 -0.70
N MET A 110 -9.48 14.39 -1.53
CA MET A 110 -9.49 14.96 -2.88
C MET A 110 -9.21 16.46 -2.86
N ASP A 111 -9.79 17.21 -1.93
CA ASP A 111 -9.55 18.66 -1.79
C ASP A 111 -8.09 18.96 -1.45
N TYR A 112 -7.47 18.20 -0.53
CA TYR A 112 -6.05 18.37 -0.18
C TYR A 112 -5.11 18.00 -1.34
N PHE A 113 -5.36 16.90 -2.06
CA PHE A 113 -4.54 16.56 -3.22
C PHE A 113 -4.70 17.59 -4.36
N ARG A 114 -5.90 18.10 -4.60
CA ARG A 114 -6.11 19.20 -5.56
C ARG A 114 -5.37 20.46 -5.14
N ALA A 115 -5.45 20.81 -3.85
CA ALA A 115 -4.70 21.93 -3.29
C ALA A 115 -3.18 21.77 -3.45
N ALA A 116 -2.67 20.54 -3.32
CA ALA A 116 -1.26 20.20 -3.56
C ALA A 116 -0.88 20.40 -5.04
N VAL A 117 -1.71 19.91 -5.98
CA VAL A 117 -1.50 20.07 -7.43
C VAL A 117 -1.50 21.54 -7.86
N VAL A 118 -2.36 22.37 -7.26
CA VAL A 118 -2.41 23.81 -7.56
C VAL A 118 -1.11 24.52 -7.15
N ARG A 119 -0.48 24.08 -6.05
CA ARG A 119 0.77 24.68 -5.53
C ARG A 119 1.99 24.18 -6.29
N ASP A 120 2.11 22.87 -6.46
CA ASP A 120 3.16 22.28 -7.29
C ASP A 120 2.56 21.25 -8.27
N PRO A 121 2.33 21.65 -9.53
CA PRO A 121 1.85 20.73 -10.57
C PRO A 121 2.83 19.58 -10.88
N ARG A 122 4.11 19.71 -10.51
CA ARG A 122 5.15 18.68 -10.69
C ARG A 122 5.29 17.76 -9.48
N HIS A 123 4.43 17.90 -8.47
CA HIS A 123 4.43 16.98 -7.34
C HIS A 123 3.66 15.70 -7.67
N TYR A 124 4.37 14.64 -8.10
CA TYR A 124 3.73 13.43 -8.61
C TYR A 124 2.88 12.68 -7.57
N ASN A 125 3.23 12.74 -6.28
CA ASN A 125 2.47 12.07 -5.21
C ASN A 125 1.03 12.58 -5.12
N ALA A 126 0.80 13.87 -5.42
CA ALA A 126 -0.54 14.43 -5.41
C ALA A 126 -1.40 13.86 -6.57
N TRP A 127 -0.82 13.76 -7.77
CA TRP A 127 -1.49 13.12 -8.91
C TRP A 127 -1.75 11.64 -8.66
N TYR A 128 -0.79 10.95 -8.04
CA TYR A 128 -0.93 9.56 -7.61
C TYR A 128 -2.08 9.41 -6.60
N GLY A 129 -2.14 10.25 -5.56
CA GLY A 129 -3.20 10.25 -4.56
C GLY A 129 -4.60 10.48 -5.15
N ILE A 130 -4.75 11.40 -6.11
CA ILE A 130 -6.01 11.58 -6.86
C ILE A 130 -6.38 10.30 -7.63
N GLY A 131 -5.41 9.66 -8.28
CA GLY A 131 -5.60 8.38 -8.96
C GLY A 131 -6.09 7.29 -8.00
N THR A 132 -5.49 7.22 -6.80
CA THR A 132 -5.87 6.27 -5.75
C THR A 132 -7.29 6.48 -5.24
N ILE A 133 -7.72 7.74 -5.05
CA ILE A 133 -9.12 8.01 -4.69
C ILE A 133 -10.08 7.55 -5.80
N TYR A 134 -9.79 7.86 -7.06
CA TYR A 134 -10.64 7.41 -8.16
C TYR A 134 -10.64 5.89 -8.32
N SER A 135 -9.51 5.23 -8.05
CA SER A 135 -9.40 3.76 -8.01
C SER A 135 -10.31 3.16 -6.94
N LYS A 136 -10.27 3.69 -5.70
CA LYS A 136 -11.14 3.24 -4.60
C LYS A 136 -12.63 3.56 -4.85
N GLN A 137 -12.94 4.55 -5.69
CA GLN A 137 -14.30 4.83 -6.15
C GLN A 137 -14.69 4.04 -7.41
N GLU A 138 -13.89 3.06 -7.84
CA GLU A 138 -14.09 2.22 -9.04
C GLU A 138 -14.19 3.01 -10.37
N LYS A 139 -13.72 4.26 -10.38
CA LYS A 139 -13.67 5.13 -11.57
C LYS A 139 -12.34 4.90 -12.30
N TYR A 140 -12.14 3.69 -12.80
CA TYR A 140 -10.85 3.21 -13.34
C TYR A 140 -10.31 4.06 -14.50
N GLU A 141 -11.18 4.58 -15.38
CA GLU A 141 -10.76 5.45 -16.48
C GLU A 141 -10.14 6.77 -15.99
N LEU A 142 -10.75 7.39 -14.97
CA LEU A 142 -10.23 8.60 -14.35
C LEU A 142 -8.94 8.31 -13.59
N ALA A 143 -8.91 7.19 -12.85
CA ALA A 143 -7.71 6.75 -12.14
C ALA A 143 -6.51 6.59 -13.09
N GLU A 144 -6.67 5.90 -14.23
CA GLU A 144 -5.63 5.75 -15.25
C GLU A 144 -5.11 7.10 -15.74
N ILE A 145 -5.99 8.06 -16.06
CA ILE A 145 -5.59 9.40 -16.52
C ILE A 145 -4.69 10.11 -15.49
N HIS A 146 -5.04 10.02 -14.21
CA HIS A 146 -4.29 10.68 -13.14
C HIS A 146 -2.97 9.96 -12.83
N TYR A 147 -2.95 8.62 -12.85
CA TYR A 147 -1.69 7.88 -12.73
C TYR A 147 -0.75 8.12 -13.92
N VAL A 148 -1.27 8.22 -15.15
CA VAL A 148 -0.45 8.58 -16.33
C VAL A 148 0.14 9.98 -16.19
N LYS A 149 -0.58 10.94 -15.59
CA LYS A 149 -0.01 12.27 -15.26
C LYS A 149 1.13 12.16 -14.24
N ALA A 150 0.95 11.36 -13.18
CA ALA A 150 2.01 11.10 -12.20
C ALA A 150 3.24 10.44 -12.85
N LEU A 151 3.02 9.46 -13.73
CA LEU A 151 4.09 8.77 -14.46
C LEU A 151 4.86 9.71 -15.41
N LYS A 152 4.19 10.66 -16.07
CA LYS A 152 4.86 11.65 -16.92
C LYS A 152 5.86 12.51 -16.13
N ILE A 153 5.58 12.75 -14.85
CA ILE A 153 6.45 13.50 -13.96
C ILE A 153 7.60 12.62 -13.44
N ASN A 154 7.30 11.37 -13.06
CA ASN A 154 8.28 10.40 -12.60
C ASN A 154 8.22 9.09 -13.44
N PRO A 155 8.88 9.05 -14.62
CA PRO A 155 8.76 7.94 -15.56
C PRO A 155 9.39 6.63 -15.07
N GLN A 156 10.29 6.69 -14.08
CA GLN A 156 11.02 5.53 -13.57
C GLN A 156 10.35 4.88 -12.36
N ASN A 157 9.13 5.31 -12.01
CA ASN A 157 8.42 4.75 -10.87
C ASN A 157 7.64 3.48 -11.27
N SER A 158 8.17 2.32 -10.87
CA SER A 158 7.55 1.01 -11.11
C SER A 158 6.18 0.88 -10.45
N VAL A 159 5.97 1.49 -9.28
CA VAL A 159 4.70 1.43 -8.54
C VAL A 159 3.57 2.07 -9.33
N ILE A 160 3.80 3.25 -9.92
CA ILE A 160 2.78 3.93 -10.73
C ILE A 160 2.39 3.09 -11.95
N LEU A 161 3.36 2.43 -12.59
CA LEU A 161 3.08 1.51 -13.70
C LEU A 161 2.26 0.29 -13.27
N VAL A 162 2.51 -0.24 -12.07
CA VAL A 162 1.70 -1.33 -11.50
C VAL A 162 0.24 -0.89 -11.35
N HIS A 163 0.01 0.28 -10.75
CA HIS A 163 -1.34 0.83 -10.58
C HIS A 163 -2.03 1.09 -11.93
N ILE A 164 -1.32 1.63 -12.92
CA ILE A 164 -1.86 1.77 -14.29
C ILE A 164 -2.23 0.40 -14.87
N GLY A 165 -1.35 -0.59 -14.73
CA GLY A 165 -1.60 -1.96 -15.18
C GLY A 165 -2.83 -2.57 -14.50
N ALA A 166 -2.99 -2.37 -13.19
CA ALA A 166 -4.17 -2.80 -12.44
C ALA A 166 -5.44 -2.12 -12.97
N MET A 167 -5.43 -0.79 -13.18
CA MET A 167 -6.60 -0.07 -13.73
C MET A 167 -6.98 -0.61 -15.12
N GLN A 168 -6.00 -0.84 -15.99
CA GLN A 168 -6.22 -1.42 -17.32
C GLN A 168 -6.82 -2.83 -17.24
N PHE A 169 -6.42 -3.62 -16.24
CA PHE A 169 -6.99 -4.93 -16.00
C PHE A 169 -8.46 -4.86 -15.58
N TYR A 170 -8.83 -3.97 -14.64
CA TYR A 170 -10.24 -3.75 -14.26
C TYR A 170 -11.09 -3.24 -15.44
N MET A 171 -10.51 -2.45 -16.34
CA MET A 171 -11.13 -2.05 -17.61
C MET A 171 -11.18 -3.17 -18.67
N LYS A 172 -10.82 -4.41 -18.34
CA LYS A 172 -10.77 -5.58 -19.22
C LYS A 172 -9.76 -5.47 -20.39
N LYS A 173 -8.84 -4.51 -20.35
CA LYS A 173 -7.76 -4.33 -21.33
C LYS A 173 -6.55 -5.20 -20.96
N LYS A 174 -6.74 -6.52 -20.90
CA LYS A 174 -5.76 -7.48 -20.36
C LYS A 174 -4.40 -7.46 -21.08
N ASP A 175 -4.39 -7.36 -22.41
CA ASP A 175 -3.14 -7.35 -23.18
C ASP A 175 -2.31 -6.08 -22.92
N LEU A 176 -2.98 -4.92 -22.85
CA LEU A 176 -2.34 -3.65 -22.53
C LEU A 176 -1.81 -3.66 -21.09
N SER A 177 -2.60 -4.17 -20.14
CA SER A 177 -2.19 -4.34 -18.75
C SER A 177 -0.92 -5.18 -18.61
N LEU A 178 -0.84 -6.31 -19.33
CA LEU A 178 0.34 -7.17 -19.32
C LEU A 178 1.57 -6.46 -19.91
N GLN A 179 1.41 -5.68 -20.99
CA GLN A 179 2.49 -4.88 -21.55
C GLN A 179 3.00 -3.85 -20.53
N THR A 180 2.10 -3.10 -19.89
CA THR A 180 2.44 -2.12 -18.86
C THR A 180 3.18 -2.78 -17.69
N LEU A 181 2.70 -3.92 -17.19
CA LEU A 181 3.38 -4.62 -16.10
C LEU A 181 4.71 -5.25 -16.49
N ASN A 182 4.87 -5.67 -17.75
CA ASN A 182 6.18 -6.09 -18.24
C ASN A 182 7.17 -4.92 -18.22
N THR A 183 6.74 -3.70 -18.58
CA THR A 183 7.60 -2.53 -18.42
C THR A 183 7.93 -2.24 -16.96
N ALA A 184 6.97 -2.37 -16.04
CA ALA A 184 7.23 -2.26 -14.61
C ALA A 184 8.27 -3.28 -14.13
N ALA A 185 8.17 -4.53 -14.58
CA ALA A 185 9.10 -5.60 -14.23
C ALA A 185 10.52 -5.35 -14.77
N THR A 186 10.64 -4.72 -15.94
CA THR A 186 11.97 -4.34 -16.47
C THR A 186 12.61 -3.19 -15.69
N LEU A 187 11.82 -2.27 -15.13
CA LEU A 187 12.31 -1.14 -14.34
C LEU A 187 12.69 -1.55 -12.91
N ASP A 188 11.89 -2.44 -12.31
CA ASP A 188 12.10 -2.92 -10.95
C ASP A 188 11.75 -4.42 -10.86
N PRO A 189 12.72 -5.31 -11.15
CA PRO A 189 12.51 -6.76 -11.11
C PRO A 189 12.18 -7.32 -9.72
N LYS A 190 12.48 -6.56 -8.66
CA LYS A 190 12.28 -6.97 -7.27
C LYS A 190 10.91 -6.58 -6.73
N ASN A 191 10.10 -5.82 -7.46
CA ASN A 191 8.81 -5.36 -6.99
C ASN A 191 7.80 -6.53 -6.87
N PRO A 192 7.38 -6.90 -5.64
CA PRO A 192 6.48 -8.04 -5.43
C PRO A 192 5.08 -7.80 -6.03
N LEU A 193 4.58 -6.56 -5.98
CA LEU A 193 3.28 -6.20 -6.56
C LEU A 193 3.24 -6.46 -8.07
N THR A 194 4.33 -6.16 -8.78
CA THR A 194 4.37 -6.38 -10.24
C THR A 194 4.18 -7.86 -10.58
N ARG A 195 4.84 -8.76 -9.83
CA ARG A 195 4.74 -10.21 -10.02
C ARG A 195 3.35 -10.71 -9.66
N PHE A 196 2.79 -10.23 -8.56
CA PHE A 196 1.42 -10.57 -8.14
C PHE A 196 0.39 -10.22 -9.23
N HIS A 197 0.38 -8.98 -9.73
CA HIS A 197 -0.58 -8.57 -10.76
C HIS A 197 -0.36 -9.31 -12.08
N ARG A 198 0.89 -9.59 -12.49
CA ARG A 198 1.17 -10.43 -13.67
C ARG A 198 0.64 -11.85 -13.50
N GLY A 199 0.86 -12.47 -12.33
CA GLY A 199 0.31 -13.79 -12.00
C GLY A 199 -1.22 -13.82 -12.07
N SER A 200 -1.88 -12.81 -11.50
CA SER A 200 -3.35 -12.66 -11.56
C SER A 200 -3.86 -12.50 -13.01
N ILE A 201 -3.17 -11.73 -13.83
CA ILE A 201 -3.53 -11.57 -15.25
C ILE A 201 -3.31 -12.88 -16.03
N TYR A 202 -2.20 -13.57 -15.83
CA TYR A 202 -1.95 -14.86 -16.47
C TYR A 202 -3.01 -15.90 -16.10
N PHE A 203 -3.41 -15.95 -14.82
CA PHE A 203 -4.55 -16.77 -14.39
C PHE A 203 -5.83 -16.40 -15.14
N SER A 204 -6.14 -15.11 -15.27
CA SER A 204 -7.31 -14.62 -15.99
C SER A 204 -7.30 -14.92 -17.50
N LEU A 205 -6.12 -15.19 -18.06
CA LEU A 205 -5.90 -15.55 -19.47
C LEU A 205 -5.86 -17.07 -19.68
N GLY A 206 -6.00 -17.87 -18.62
CA GLY A 206 -5.88 -19.33 -18.66
C GLY A 206 -4.44 -19.85 -18.78
N LYS A 207 -3.44 -18.97 -18.63
CA LYS A 207 -2.01 -19.29 -18.65
C LYS A 207 -1.55 -19.74 -17.26
N TYR A 208 -2.05 -20.89 -16.83
CA TYR A 208 -1.90 -21.37 -15.45
C TYR A 208 -0.45 -21.68 -15.06
N GLN A 209 0.36 -22.18 -16.00
CA GLN A 209 1.76 -22.53 -15.74
C GLN A 209 2.62 -21.27 -15.53
N GLU A 210 2.40 -20.24 -16.34
CA GLU A 210 3.06 -18.94 -16.20
C GLU A 210 2.62 -18.21 -14.93
N ALA A 211 1.32 -18.32 -14.59
CA ALA A 211 0.80 -17.78 -13.33
C ALA A 211 1.46 -18.42 -12.11
N LEU A 212 1.56 -19.76 -12.07
CA LEU A 212 2.23 -20.47 -10.97
C LEU A 212 3.69 -20.06 -10.84
N ARG A 213 4.44 -19.95 -11.94
CA ARG A 213 5.85 -19.53 -11.90
C ARG A 213 6.04 -18.17 -11.24
N GLU A 214 5.25 -17.16 -11.65
CA GLU A 214 5.35 -15.82 -11.07
C GLU A 214 4.99 -15.82 -9.58
N LEU A 215 4.01 -16.62 -9.17
CA LEU A 215 3.56 -16.69 -7.77
C LEU A 215 4.49 -17.52 -6.88
N GLU A 216 5.14 -18.56 -7.41
CA GLU A 216 6.17 -19.34 -6.71
C GLU A 216 7.39 -18.49 -6.43
N GLU A 217 7.87 -17.72 -7.41
CA GLU A 217 8.96 -16.75 -7.20
C GLU A 217 8.54 -15.66 -6.19
N LEU A 218 7.29 -15.19 -6.25
CA LEU A 218 6.77 -14.21 -5.30
C LEU A 218 6.73 -14.75 -3.86
N LYS A 219 6.37 -16.03 -3.67
CA LYS A 219 6.36 -16.70 -2.37
C LYS A 219 7.76 -16.75 -1.73
N GLU A 220 8.83 -16.84 -2.52
CA GLU A 220 10.20 -16.79 -2.01
C GLU A 220 10.59 -15.39 -1.53
N VAL A 221 10.05 -14.34 -2.16
CA VAL A 221 10.32 -12.94 -1.79
C VAL A 221 9.47 -12.49 -0.61
N VAL A 222 8.18 -12.84 -0.59
CA VAL A 222 7.23 -12.44 0.45
C VAL A 222 6.44 -13.66 0.96
N PRO A 223 7.01 -14.44 1.91
CA PRO A 223 6.44 -15.72 2.32
C PRO A 223 5.20 -15.62 3.22
N LYS A 224 4.83 -14.42 3.68
CA LYS A 224 3.74 -14.19 4.64
C LYS A 224 2.45 -13.64 4.04
N GLU A 225 2.37 -13.51 2.71
CA GLU A 225 1.21 -12.92 2.03
C GLU A 225 0.14 -13.99 1.76
N SER A 226 -0.95 -13.96 2.55
CA SER A 226 -2.07 -14.90 2.45
C SER A 226 -2.68 -14.96 1.04
N VAL A 227 -2.78 -13.81 0.37
CA VAL A 227 -3.36 -13.65 -0.96
C VAL A 227 -2.61 -14.45 -2.04
N VAL A 228 -1.28 -14.58 -1.91
CA VAL A 228 -0.46 -15.34 -2.86
C VAL A 228 -0.81 -16.83 -2.78
N PHE A 229 -0.92 -17.38 -1.57
CA PHE A 229 -1.33 -18.76 -1.35
C PHE A 229 -2.76 -19.02 -1.83
N TYR A 230 -3.68 -18.08 -1.57
CA TYR A 230 -5.04 -18.18 -2.07
C TYR A 230 -5.10 -18.27 -3.61
N LEU A 231 -4.33 -17.43 -4.31
CA LEU A 231 -4.30 -17.45 -5.78
C LEU A 231 -3.68 -18.74 -6.33
N ILE A 232 -2.61 -19.25 -5.71
CA ILE A 232 -2.02 -20.56 -6.06
C ILE A 232 -3.04 -21.70 -5.86
N GLY A 233 -3.76 -21.69 -4.72
CA GLY A 233 -4.82 -22.65 -4.44
C GLY A 233 -5.93 -22.61 -5.49
N LYS A 234 -6.33 -21.40 -5.91
CA LYS A 234 -7.33 -21.19 -6.98
C LYS A 234 -6.85 -21.76 -8.32
N ILE A 235 -5.58 -21.56 -8.67
CA ILE A 235 -5.00 -22.14 -9.89
C ILE A 235 -5.01 -23.68 -9.82
N HIS A 236 -4.56 -24.28 -8.72
CA HIS A 236 -4.58 -25.74 -8.57
C HIS A 236 -5.98 -26.33 -8.60
N LYS A 237 -6.98 -25.64 -8.02
CA LYS A 237 -8.40 -26.02 -8.13
C LYS A 237 -8.84 -26.06 -9.60
N THR A 238 -8.49 -25.03 -10.38
CA THR A 238 -8.84 -25.01 -11.82
C THR A 238 -8.13 -26.08 -12.64
N LEU A 239 -6.95 -26.53 -12.21
CA LEU A 239 -6.20 -27.62 -12.85
C LEU A 239 -6.67 -29.02 -12.41
N GLY A 240 -7.57 -29.13 -11.42
CA GLY A 240 -8.04 -30.40 -10.87
C GLY A 240 -7.14 -31.01 -9.79
N ASN A 241 -6.08 -30.31 -9.36
CA ASN A 241 -5.17 -30.77 -8.31
C ASN A 241 -5.75 -30.44 -6.93
N MET A 242 -6.78 -31.19 -6.53
CA MET A 242 -7.58 -30.90 -5.33
C MET A 242 -6.76 -30.89 -4.03
N ASP A 243 -5.84 -31.85 -3.87
CA ASP A 243 -5.03 -31.97 -2.66
C ASP A 243 -4.11 -30.75 -2.46
N LEU A 244 -3.46 -30.32 -3.54
CA LEU A 244 -2.61 -29.13 -3.54
C LEU A 244 -3.44 -27.85 -3.34
N ALA A 245 -4.64 -27.78 -3.91
CA ALA A 245 -5.53 -26.65 -3.73
C ALA A 245 -5.90 -26.47 -2.24
N LEU A 246 -6.36 -27.54 -1.59
CA LEU A 246 -6.72 -27.54 -0.17
C LEU A 246 -5.55 -27.15 0.74
N MET A 247 -4.35 -27.67 0.47
CA MET A 247 -3.14 -27.30 1.21
C MET A 247 -2.87 -25.80 1.16
N HIS A 248 -2.93 -25.18 -0.03
CA HIS A 248 -2.67 -23.74 -0.17
C HIS A 248 -3.79 -22.87 0.41
N PHE A 249 -5.05 -23.32 0.37
CA PHE A 249 -6.15 -22.62 1.06
C PHE A 249 -6.01 -22.67 2.58
N SER A 250 -5.52 -23.78 3.14
CA SER A 250 -5.21 -23.88 4.57
C SER A 250 -4.15 -22.84 4.95
N TRP A 251 -3.03 -22.80 4.22
CA TRP A 251 -1.96 -21.82 4.49
C TRP A 251 -2.44 -20.38 4.37
N ALA A 252 -3.28 -20.07 3.37
CA ALA A 252 -3.86 -18.74 3.23
C ALA A 252 -4.71 -18.35 4.46
N THR A 253 -5.51 -19.30 4.98
CA THR A 253 -6.36 -19.10 6.17
C THR A 253 -5.53 -18.99 7.45
N ASP A 254 -4.46 -19.76 7.57
CA ASP A 254 -3.55 -19.74 8.73
C ASP A 254 -2.77 -18.42 8.82
N LEU A 255 -2.37 -17.85 7.67
CA LEU A 255 -1.63 -16.59 7.60
C LEU A 255 -2.50 -15.37 7.91
N ASP A 256 -3.77 -15.41 7.52
CA ASP A 256 -4.70 -14.31 7.80
C ASP A 256 -6.09 -14.80 8.26
N PRO A 257 -6.23 -15.13 9.56
CA PRO A 257 -7.49 -15.61 10.11
C PRO A 257 -8.60 -14.53 10.18
N LYS A 258 -8.25 -13.24 10.06
CA LYS A 258 -9.17 -12.09 10.26
C LYS A 258 -9.47 -11.33 8.96
N GLY A 259 -8.50 -11.14 8.08
CA GLY A 259 -8.65 -10.51 6.76
C GLY A 259 -9.08 -11.50 5.67
N ALA A 260 -9.44 -12.72 6.07
CA ALA A 260 -10.24 -13.63 5.27
C ALA A 260 -11.54 -12.92 4.85
N ASN A 261 -11.53 -12.33 3.65
CA ASN A 261 -12.73 -12.24 2.82
C ASN A 261 -13.49 -13.56 3.01
N ASN A 262 -14.79 -13.50 3.31
CA ASN A 262 -15.65 -14.68 3.48
C ASN A 262 -15.39 -15.74 2.38
N GLN A 263 -14.90 -15.33 1.21
CA GLN A 263 -14.41 -16.11 0.08
C GLN A 263 -13.28 -17.13 0.34
N ILE A 264 -12.28 -16.87 1.19
CA ILE A 264 -11.20 -17.85 1.47
C ILE A 264 -11.78 -19.01 2.28
N LYS A 265 -12.58 -18.66 3.29
CA LYS A 265 -13.31 -19.59 4.13
C LYS A 265 -14.41 -20.34 3.37
N ASP A 266 -15.19 -19.65 2.54
CA ASP A 266 -16.23 -20.25 1.68
C ASP A 266 -15.63 -21.17 0.62
N ALA A 267 -14.47 -20.82 0.04
CA ALA A 267 -13.74 -21.71 -0.86
C ALA A 267 -13.26 -22.97 -0.11
N PHE A 268 -12.69 -22.81 1.08
CA PHE A 268 -12.25 -23.94 1.90
C PHE A 268 -13.42 -24.84 2.33
N ASP A 269 -14.50 -24.26 2.86
CA ASP A 269 -15.68 -24.97 3.37
C ASP A 269 -16.47 -25.66 2.25
N SER A 270 -16.64 -25.02 1.09
CA SER A 270 -17.28 -25.64 -0.10
C SER A 270 -16.49 -26.85 -0.63
N MET A 271 -15.18 -26.89 -0.39
CA MET A 271 -14.31 -27.99 -0.78
C MET A 271 -14.19 -29.08 0.28
N ALA A 272 -14.28 -28.73 1.57
CA ALA A 272 -14.35 -29.66 2.68
C ALA A 272 -15.72 -30.37 2.77
N HIS A 273 -16.80 -29.72 2.33
CA HIS A 273 -18.18 -30.23 2.36
C HIS A 273 -18.93 -30.01 1.03
N PRO A 274 -18.73 -30.88 0.01
CA PRO A 274 -19.23 -30.67 -1.36
C PRO A 274 -20.76 -30.74 -1.57
N SER A 275 -21.57 -30.88 -0.52
CA SER A 275 -23.03 -31.10 -0.60
C SER A 275 -23.91 -29.84 -0.43
N CYS A 276 -23.34 -28.64 -0.25
CA CYS A 276 -24.11 -27.39 -0.15
C CYS A 276 -23.74 -26.38 -1.24
N CYS A 277 -24.71 -26.16 -2.16
CA CYS A 277 -24.91 -24.99 -3.04
C CYS A 277 -24.31 -24.99 -4.47
N PRO A 278 -25.02 -24.36 -5.44
CA PRO A 278 -24.77 -24.53 -6.88
C PRO A 278 -23.79 -23.51 -7.47
N ALA A 279 -23.22 -23.89 -8.60
CA ALA A 279 -22.23 -23.15 -9.37
C ALA A 279 -22.74 -21.79 -9.86
N ASN A 280 -22.03 -20.72 -9.48
CA ASN A 280 -21.99 -19.44 -10.20
C ASN A 280 -20.55 -18.91 -10.18
N THR A 281 -19.75 -19.33 -11.16
CA THR A 281 -18.37 -18.86 -11.37
C THR A 281 -18.33 -17.88 -12.53
N THR A 282 -18.74 -16.62 -12.31
CA THR A 282 -18.47 -15.51 -13.24
C THR A 282 -18.44 -14.15 -12.53
N ALA A 283 -17.41 -13.91 -11.73
CA ALA A 283 -16.90 -12.56 -11.47
C ALA A 283 -15.43 -12.67 -11.00
N LEU A 284 -14.56 -11.87 -11.60
CA LEU A 284 -13.22 -11.62 -11.08
C LEU A 284 -13.39 -10.60 -9.96
N ASP A 285 -13.58 -11.05 -8.72
CA ASP A 285 -13.60 -10.17 -7.55
C ASP A 285 -12.16 -10.04 -7.05
N VAL A 286 -11.46 -9.05 -7.61
CA VAL A 286 -10.00 -8.83 -7.50
C VAL A 286 -9.70 -7.70 -6.50
N ASP A 287 -10.49 -7.58 -5.43
CA ASP A 287 -10.21 -6.61 -4.35
C ASP A 287 -9.05 -7.05 -3.44
N LEU A 288 -8.45 -8.21 -3.72
CA LEU A 288 -7.30 -8.73 -3.00
C LEU A 288 -6.01 -8.13 -3.60
N GLU A 289 -5.67 -6.92 -3.17
CA GLU A 289 -4.30 -6.39 -3.32
C GLU A 289 -3.42 -6.93 -2.17
N PRO A 290 -2.15 -7.32 -2.43
CA PRO A 290 -1.21 -7.68 -1.37
C PRO A 290 -1.03 -6.52 -0.39
N THR A 291 -0.87 -6.81 0.90
CA THR A 291 -0.77 -5.77 1.96
C THR A 291 0.51 -4.93 1.86
N SER A 292 1.39 -5.17 0.87
CA SER A 292 2.60 -4.39 0.66
C SER A 292 2.42 -2.88 0.36
N GLU A 293 1.18 -2.35 0.30
CA GLU A 293 0.86 -0.91 0.46
C GLU A 293 -0.09 -0.57 1.64
N ARG A 294 -0.59 -1.55 2.39
CA ARG A 294 -1.53 -1.39 3.52
C ARG A 294 -1.04 -2.15 4.75
N SER A 295 -0.50 -1.39 5.70
CA SER A 295 -0.41 -1.67 7.14
C SER A 295 -0.96 -3.03 7.60
N ASP A 296 -0.05 -3.93 8.00
CA ASP A 296 -0.35 -5.21 8.63
C ASP A 296 -1.24 -5.03 9.85
N ASP A 297 -2.44 -5.59 9.79
CA ASP A 297 -3.46 -5.48 10.82
C ASP A 297 -3.19 -6.46 11.98
N SER A 298 -2.50 -5.98 13.03
CA SER A 298 -2.39 -6.72 14.29
C SER A 298 -2.85 -5.87 15.48
N THR A 299 -4.17 -5.75 15.67
CA THR A 299 -4.72 -5.48 17.01
C THR A 299 -4.74 -6.80 17.79
N GLN A 300 -3.72 -6.99 18.63
CA GLN A 300 -3.91 -7.68 19.90
C GLN A 300 -4.56 -6.67 20.85
N ALA A 301 -5.85 -6.85 21.09
CA ALA A 301 -6.48 -6.28 22.27
C ALA A 301 -5.87 -6.97 23.50
N GLN A 302 -4.96 -6.29 24.20
CA GLN A 302 -4.66 -6.62 25.58
C GLN A 302 -5.60 -5.79 26.47
N GLN A 303 -6.55 -6.51 27.08
CA GLN A 303 -7.08 -6.18 28.38
C GLN A 303 -5.92 -6.10 29.38
N ASP A 304 -5.81 -5.00 30.11
CA ASP A 304 -5.79 -5.00 31.59
C ASP A 304 -5.50 -3.60 32.14
N GLY A 305 -6.13 -3.27 33.27
CA GLY A 305 -5.59 -2.27 34.21
C GLY A 305 -6.46 -1.08 34.60
N SER A 306 -7.76 -1.25 34.85
CA SER A 306 -8.50 -0.29 35.70
C SER A 306 -8.14 -0.57 37.16
N TYR A 307 -7.08 0.08 37.66
CA TYR A 307 -6.87 0.30 39.09
C TYR A 307 -7.57 1.61 39.48
N ASP A 308 -8.39 1.52 40.53
CA ASP A 308 -8.99 2.63 41.26
C ASP A 308 -7.99 3.74 41.60
N SER A 309 -8.45 4.99 41.59
CA SER A 309 -8.39 5.83 42.80
C SER A 309 -9.22 7.09 42.66
N ASP A 310 -10.03 7.28 43.68
CA ASP A 310 -10.64 8.54 44.11
C ASP A 310 -9.63 9.70 44.10
N TYR A 311 -10.06 10.88 43.63
CA TYR A 311 -10.05 12.19 44.29
C TYR A 311 -10.34 13.31 43.29
#